data_AF-A0A9D6ZFW2-F1
#
_entry.id   AF-A0A9D6ZFW2-F1
#
_cell.length_a   1.000
_cell.length_b   1.000
_cell.length_c   1.000
_cell.angle_alpha   90.00
_cell.angle_beta   90.00
_cell.angle_gamma   90.00
#
_symmetry.space_group_name_H-M   'P 1'
#
loop_
_entity.id
_entity.type
_entity.pdbx_description
1 polymer ?
#
loop_
_entity_poly.entity_id
_entity_poly.type
_entity_poly.pdbx_seq_one_letter_code
_entity_poly.pdbx_strand_id
1 'polypeptide(L)'
;MHTGTQTDGMQTPDGIDHLMQTVAEHKGCGTSGGSGKASCGSGAGQGDMPPEIWEKVKNHPCYSEQAHHHYARMHVAVAPACNIQCNYCNRKYDCANESRPGVVSERLTPEQAAKKVLAVASAIP
;
A
#
# COMPACT_ATOMS: atom_id res chain seq x y z
N MET A 1 -39.78 22.81 -46.87
CA MET A 1 -39.46 21.51 -47.47
C MET A 1 -37.95 21.36 -47.47
N HIS A 2 -37.42 20.38 -46.73
CA HIS A 2 -36.08 19.74 -46.81
C HIS A 2 -34.85 20.67 -46.93
N THR A 3 -33.92 20.73 -45.98
CA THR A 3 -32.91 19.71 -45.61
C THR A 3 -32.09 20.30 -44.42
N GLY A 4 -31.58 19.62 -43.40
CA GLY A 4 -31.25 18.22 -43.23
C GLY A 4 -29.75 17.99 -43.39
N THR A 5 -28.90 18.50 -42.49
CA THR A 5 -27.47 18.11 -42.40
C THR A 5 -27.21 17.38 -41.09
N GLN A 6 -27.00 16.08 -41.24
CA GLN A 6 -26.64 15.12 -40.21
C GLN A 6 -25.23 15.41 -39.68
N THR A 7 -25.08 15.43 -38.35
CA THR A 7 -23.78 15.28 -37.69
C THR A 7 -23.56 13.79 -37.46
N ASP A 8 -22.63 13.20 -38.21
CA ASP A 8 -22.21 11.81 -38.05
C ASP A 8 -21.49 11.69 -36.69
N GLY A 9 -22.18 11.09 -35.73
CA GLY A 9 -21.66 10.81 -34.40
C GLY A 9 -20.64 9.69 -34.47
N MET A 10 -19.38 10.04 -34.23
CA MET A 10 -18.26 9.14 -34.01
C MET A 10 -18.64 8.04 -33.01
N GLN A 11 -18.88 6.81 -33.48
CA GLN A 11 -19.08 5.65 -32.63
C GLN A 11 -17.78 5.33 -31.88
N THR A 12 -17.74 5.61 -30.58
CA THR A 12 -16.72 5.10 -29.67
C THR A 12 -17.04 3.65 -29.31
N PRO A 13 -16.04 2.74 -29.26
CA PRO A 13 -16.29 1.31 -29.13
C PRO A 13 -16.80 0.93 -27.73
N ASP A 14 -17.92 0.19 -27.69
CA ASP A 14 -18.64 -0.31 -26.51
C ASP A 14 -17.81 -1.13 -25.49
N GLY A 15 -16.53 -1.38 -25.76
CA GLY A 15 -15.65 -2.20 -24.93
C GLY A 15 -15.07 -1.49 -23.71
N ILE A 16 -14.85 -0.18 -23.78
CA ILE A 16 -14.30 0.59 -22.65
C ILE A 16 -15.36 0.89 -21.59
N ASP A 17 -16.60 1.17 -21.99
CA ASP A 17 -17.69 1.44 -21.05
C ASP A 17 -18.05 0.20 -20.25
N HIS A 18 -18.11 -0.98 -20.87
CA HIS A 18 -18.32 -2.24 -20.16
C HIS A 18 -17.19 -2.56 -19.16
N LEU A 19 -15.94 -2.26 -19.53
CA LEU A 19 -14.79 -2.44 -18.64
C LEU A 19 -14.86 -1.47 -17.44
N MET A 20 -15.24 -0.21 -17.67
CA MET A 20 -15.43 0.77 -16.60
C MET A 20 -16.62 0.41 -15.69
N GLN A 21 -17.70 -0.14 -16.25
CA GLN A 21 -18.84 -0.64 -15.51
C GLN A 21 -18.43 -1.79 -14.57
N THR A 22 -17.63 -2.74 -15.08
CA THR A 22 -17.15 -3.89 -14.30
C THR A 22 -16.21 -3.45 -13.17
N VAL A 23 -15.38 -2.43 -13.40
CA VAL A 23 -14.53 -1.82 -12.36
C VAL A 23 -15.37 -1.10 -11.30
N ALA A 24 -16.46 -0.44 -11.70
CA ALA A 24 -17.40 0.24 -10.79
C ALA A 24 -18.25 -0.73 -9.95
N GLU A 25 -18.50 -1.94 -10.45
CA GLU A 25 -19.25 -2.99 -9.74
C GLU A 25 -18.45 -3.73 -8.66
N HIS A 26 -17.13 -3.52 -8.57
CA HIS A 26 -16.40 -3.90 -7.37
C HIS A 26 -16.95 -3.11 -6.19
N LYS A 27 -17.80 -3.78 -5.39
CA LYS A 27 -18.35 -3.34 -4.12
C LYS A 27 -17.29 -2.59 -3.30
N GLY A 28 -17.27 -1.28 -3.42
CA GLY A 28 -16.61 -0.39 -2.48
C GLY A 28 -17.20 -0.60 -1.10
N CYS A 29 -16.36 -0.52 -0.06
CA CYS A 29 -16.80 -0.56 1.33
C CYS A 29 -17.63 0.71 1.61
N GLY A 30 -18.95 0.61 1.47
CA GLY A 30 -19.88 1.66 1.87
C GLY A 30 -20.13 1.58 3.38
N THR A 31 -19.60 2.52 4.15
CA THR A 31 -19.98 2.68 5.56
C THR A 31 -21.18 3.62 5.64
N SER A 32 -22.36 3.11 5.97
CA SER A 32 -23.48 3.96 6.40
C SER A 32 -23.22 4.44 7.83
N GLY A 33 -23.07 5.75 8.01
CA GLY A 33 -22.84 6.37 9.31
C GLY A 33 -24.05 6.23 10.23
N GLY A 34 -23.93 5.33 11.20
CA GLY A 34 -24.72 5.32 12.43
C GLY A 34 -23.76 5.43 13.62
N SER A 35 -24.17 6.11 14.70
CA SER A 35 -23.39 6.25 15.94
C SER A 35 -23.15 4.89 16.60
N GLY A 36 -22.12 4.20 16.13
CA GLY A 36 -21.62 2.92 16.60
C GLY A 36 -20.33 2.71 15.83
N LYS A 37 -19.23 2.45 16.54
CA LYS A 37 -17.88 2.47 15.99
C LYS A 37 -17.84 1.81 14.61
N ALA A 38 -17.43 2.55 13.58
CA ALA A 38 -17.06 1.95 12.32
C ALA A 38 -15.93 0.96 12.64
N SER A 39 -16.28 -0.31 12.81
CA SER A 39 -15.30 -1.39 12.96
C SER A 39 -14.76 -1.69 11.57
N CYS A 40 -14.03 -0.73 11.00
CA CYS A 40 -13.06 -0.97 9.94
C CYS A 40 -11.75 -1.50 10.54
N GLY A 41 -11.84 -2.30 11.60
CA GLY A 41 -10.80 -3.27 11.91
C GLY A 41 -11.15 -4.49 11.09
N SER A 42 -10.41 -4.76 10.01
CA SER A 42 -10.41 -6.10 9.44
C SER A 42 -10.00 -7.02 10.58
N GLY A 43 -10.94 -7.77 11.13
CA GLY A 43 -10.63 -8.90 11.98
C GLY A 43 -9.89 -9.89 11.09
N ALA A 44 -8.58 -9.77 10.99
CA ALA A 44 -7.75 -10.71 10.27
C ALA A 44 -7.60 -11.94 11.17
N GLY A 45 -8.67 -12.71 11.30
CA GLY A 45 -8.65 -13.99 11.99
C GLY A 45 -8.11 -15.10 11.07
N GLN A 46 -7.74 -16.23 11.65
CA GLN A 46 -7.37 -17.45 10.92
C GLN A 46 -8.42 -17.90 9.89
N GLY A 47 -9.69 -17.55 10.09
CA GLY A 47 -10.80 -18.00 9.26
C GLY A 47 -11.00 -17.26 7.95
N ASP A 48 -10.35 -16.10 7.77
CA ASP A 48 -10.63 -15.18 6.65
C ASP A 48 -9.61 -15.28 5.50
N MET A 49 -8.59 -16.13 5.65
CA MET A 49 -7.51 -16.27 4.67
C MET A 49 -7.16 -17.73 4.39
N PRO A 50 -6.71 -18.05 3.17
CA PRO A 50 -6.11 -19.34 2.86
C PRO A 50 -4.96 -19.68 3.85
N PRO A 51 -4.81 -20.96 4.23
CA PRO A 51 -3.81 -21.37 5.23
C PRO A 51 -2.39 -20.92 4.91
N GLU A 52 -1.99 -20.94 3.62
CA GLU A 52 -0.65 -20.54 3.20
C GLU A 52 -0.35 -19.04 3.39
N ILE A 53 -1.39 -18.19 3.38
CA ILE A 53 -1.25 -16.76 3.63
C ILE A 53 -1.23 -16.50 5.13
N TRP A 54 -2.09 -17.18 5.89
CA TRP A 54 -2.14 -17.06 7.34
C TRP A 54 -0.77 -17.33 7.99
N GLU A 55 -0.07 -18.38 7.54
CA GLU A 55 1.26 -18.74 8.07
C GLU A 55 2.30 -17.62 7.90
N LYS A 56 2.20 -16.81 6.84
CA LYS A 56 3.09 -15.66 6.62
C LYS A 56 2.71 -14.45 7.46
N VAL A 57 1.42 -14.26 7.70
CA VAL A 57 0.86 -13.06 8.34
C VAL A 57 0.91 -13.15 9.85
N LYS A 58 0.66 -14.33 10.43
CA LYS A 58 0.48 -14.51 11.89
C LYS A 58 1.66 -14.03 12.75
N ASN A 59 2.88 -14.17 12.23
CA ASN A 59 4.12 -13.78 12.91
C ASN A 59 4.66 -12.41 12.46
N HIS A 60 3.98 -11.74 11.52
CA HIS A 60 4.48 -10.49 10.98
C HIS A 60 4.03 -9.30 11.85
N PRO A 61 4.97 -8.50 12.40
CA PRO A 61 4.65 -7.45 13.37
C PRO A 61 3.82 -6.29 12.81
N CYS A 62 3.62 -6.22 11.48
CA CYS A 62 2.75 -5.19 10.87
C CYS A 62 1.29 -5.62 10.75
N TYR A 63 1.01 -6.93 10.80
CA TYR A 63 -0.29 -7.48 10.44
C TYR A 63 -0.97 -8.25 11.57
N SER A 64 -0.22 -8.59 12.62
CA SER A 64 -0.73 -9.27 13.81
C SER A 64 -0.44 -8.42 15.04
N GLU A 65 -1.49 -8.07 15.78
CA GLU A 65 -1.40 -7.29 17.02
C GLU A 65 -0.51 -8.00 18.04
N GLN A 66 -0.66 -9.32 18.18
CA GLN A 66 0.14 -10.13 19.08
C GLN A 66 1.60 -10.16 18.63
N ALA A 67 1.87 -10.27 17.32
CA ALA A 67 3.23 -10.35 16.79
C ALA A 67 4.01 -9.04 16.94
N HIS A 68 3.33 -7.88 16.95
CA HIS A 68 3.98 -6.57 17.07
C HIS A 68 4.83 -6.42 18.35
N HIS A 69 4.52 -7.18 19.40
CA HIS A 69 5.24 -7.15 20.68
C HIS A 69 6.39 -8.17 20.77
N HIS A 70 6.44 -9.15 19.86
CA HIS A 70 7.37 -10.28 19.95
C HIS A 70 8.33 -10.39 18.77
N TYR A 71 7.99 -9.80 17.63
CA TYR A 71 8.77 -9.89 16.40
C TYR A 71 9.25 -8.53 15.94
N ALA A 72 10.49 -8.47 15.46
CA ALA A 72 11.10 -7.26 14.93
C ALA A 72 11.03 -7.23 13.39
N ARG A 73 11.06 -6.01 12.84
CA ARG A 73 11.27 -5.77 11.41
C ARG A 73 12.37 -4.74 11.21
N MET A 74 13.09 -4.86 10.10
CA MET A 74 14.13 -3.90 9.71
C MET A 74 13.81 -3.29 8.34
N HIS A 75 13.88 -1.97 8.24
CA HIS A 75 13.86 -1.26 6.95
C HIS A 75 15.29 -1.04 6.46
N VAL A 76 15.49 -1.08 5.14
CA VAL A 76 16.82 -0.90 4.53
C VAL A 76 16.78 0.15 3.42
N ALA A 77 17.73 1.08 3.47
CA ALA A 77 17.76 2.31 2.67
C ALA A 77 18.28 2.12 1.23
N VAL A 78 17.57 1.35 0.39
CA VAL A 78 18.03 1.01 -0.98
C VAL A 78 17.29 1.75 -2.11
N ALA A 79 16.17 2.44 -1.80
CA ALA A 79 15.29 3.07 -2.80
C ALA A 79 15.34 4.62 -2.73
N PRO A 80 16.23 5.29 -3.50
CA PRO A 80 16.41 6.75 -3.43
C PRO A 80 15.39 7.57 -4.22
N ALA A 81 14.66 6.93 -5.13
CA ALA A 81 13.79 7.60 -6.07
C ALA A 81 12.33 7.22 -5.83
N CYS A 82 11.43 8.19 -6.05
CA CYS A 82 9.99 7.98 -6.05
C CYS A 82 9.39 8.61 -7.32
N ASN A 83 8.46 7.92 -7.94
CA ASN A 83 7.75 8.35 -9.14
C ASN A 83 6.63 9.38 -8.88
N ILE A 84 6.30 9.67 -7.62
CA ILE A 84 5.27 10.63 -7.23
C ILE A 84 5.80 11.61 -6.17
N GLN A 85 5.38 12.88 -6.22
CA GLN A 85 5.75 13.90 -5.26
C GLN A 85 4.53 14.23 -4.37
N CYS A 86 4.56 13.78 -3.11
CA CYS A 86 3.52 14.16 -2.14
C CYS A 86 3.66 15.64 -1.74
N ASN A 87 2.55 16.30 -1.44
CA ASN A 87 2.55 17.71 -1.01
C ASN A 87 3.34 17.97 0.28
N TYR A 88 3.52 16.95 1.12
CA TYR A 88 4.24 17.04 2.39
C TYR A 88 5.66 16.44 2.34
N CYS A 89 6.13 15.98 1.17
CA CYS A 89 7.45 15.37 1.05
C CYS A 89 8.48 16.40 0.58
N ASN A 90 9.61 16.51 1.29
CA ASN A 90 10.78 17.23 0.80
C ASN A 90 11.94 16.26 0.60
N ARG A 91 12.31 16.00 -0.66
CA ARG A 91 13.34 15.00 -1.00
C ARG A 91 14.77 15.53 -0.90
N LYS A 92 14.95 16.84 -0.74
CA LYS A 92 16.28 17.47 -0.70
C LYS A 92 16.95 17.40 0.67
N TYR A 93 16.15 17.17 1.71
CA TYR A 93 16.64 17.20 3.09
C TYR A 93 16.08 15.99 3.82
N ASP A 94 16.96 15.29 4.53
CA ASP A 94 16.53 14.61 5.75
C ASP A 94 15.98 15.72 6.64
N CYS A 95 14.68 15.75 6.88
CA CYS A 95 14.10 16.85 7.62
C CYS A 95 14.76 16.90 9.01
N ALA A 96 15.44 18.01 9.30
CA ALA A 96 16.31 18.19 10.47
C ALA A 96 15.58 18.08 11.83
N ASN A 97 14.24 17.92 11.81
CA ASN A 97 13.39 17.74 12.99
C ASN A 97 12.40 16.56 12.83
N GLU A 98 12.62 15.66 11.87
CA GLU A 98 11.71 14.54 11.58
C GLU A 98 12.29 13.21 12.07
N SER A 99 12.08 12.90 13.36
CA SER A 99 12.26 11.55 13.92
C SER A 99 11.18 10.57 13.46
N ARG A 100 10.74 10.66 12.20
CA ARG A 100 9.75 9.73 11.67
C ARG A 100 10.44 8.49 11.15
N PRO A 101 9.89 7.30 11.45
CA PRO A 101 10.44 6.05 10.95
C PRO A 101 10.39 6.05 9.40
N GLY A 102 11.56 6.00 8.76
CA GLY A 102 11.71 5.95 7.31
C GLY A 102 12.61 7.03 6.69
N VAL A 103 13.02 8.05 7.46
CA VAL A 103 14.07 8.98 7.03
C VAL A 103 15.44 8.35 7.29
N VAL A 104 16.32 8.39 6.29
CA VAL A 104 17.63 7.74 6.33
C VAL A 104 18.67 8.64 5.68
N SER A 105 19.72 8.99 6.42
CA SER A 105 20.77 9.89 5.93
C SER A 105 21.79 9.22 5.01
N GLU A 106 21.91 7.90 5.10
CA GLU A 106 22.83 7.13 4.27
C GLU A 106 22.05 6.12 3.42
N ARG A 107 22.28 6.19 2.11
CA ARG A 107 21.78 5.22 1.14
C ARG A 107 22.73 4.04 1.06
N LEU A 108 22.18 2.83 1.14
CA LEU A 108 22.93 1.59 0.99
C LEU A 108 22.85 1.07 -0.44
N THR A 109 23.91 0.42 -0.91
CA THR A 109 23.81 -0.48 -2.07
C THR A 109 23.07 -1.77 -1.68
N PRO A 110 22.49 -2.51 -2.62
CA PRO A 110 21.84 -3.80 -2.34
C PRO A 110 22.75 -4.80 -1.59
N GLU A 111 24.05 -4.79 -1.89
CA GLU A 111 25.03 -5.68 -1.26
C GLU A 111 25.33 -5.26 0.18
N GLN A 112 25.47 -3.95 0.43
CA GLN A 112 25.63 -3.41 1.78
C GLN A 112 24.38 -3.69 2.64
N ALA A 113 23.20 -3.52 2.04
CA ALA A 113 21.91 -3.82 2.66
C ALA A 113 21.83 -5.27 3.12
N ALA A 114 22.13 -6.24 2.25
CA ALA A 114 22.12 -7.65 2.59
C ALA A 114 23.09 -7.98 3.74
N LYS A 115 24.32 -7.45 3.69
CA LYS A 115 25.31 -7.63 4.76
C LYS A 115 24.82 -7.06 6.08
N LYS A 116 24.20 -5.88 6.07
CA LYS A 116 23.69 -5.22 7.28
C LYS A 116 22.56 -6.01 7.91
N VAL A 117 21.63 -6.54 7.12
CA VAL A 117 20.52 -7.37 7.63
C VAL A 117 21.06 -8.64 8.26
N LEU A 118 21.99 -9.34 7.60
CA LEU A 118 22.59 -10.56 8.14
C LEU A 118 23.35 -10.30 9.46
N ALA A 119 24.13 -9.23 9.50
CA ALA A 119 24.87 -8.85 10.70
C ALA A 119 23.92 -8.56 11.88
N VAL A 120 22.86 -7.80 11.67
CA VAL A 120 21.92 -7.49 12.75
C VAL A 120 21.07 -8.70 13.13
N ALA A 121 20.63 -9.50 12.17
CA ALA A 121 19.91 -10.74 12.44
C ALA A 121 20.73 -11.71 13.29
N SER A 122 22.06 -11.73 13.13
CA SER A 122 22.95 -12.55 13.97
C SER A 122 23.18 -12.03 15.39
N ALA A 123 22.87 -10.75 15.64
CA ALA A 123 23.14 -10.07 16.91
C ALA A 123 21.89 -9.90 17.80
N ILE A 124 20.69 -10.13 17.25
CA ILE A 124 19.44 -10.09 18.01
C ILE A 124 19.20 -11.48 18.63
N PRO A 125 18.99 -11.57 19.96
CA PRO A 125 18.76 -12.83 20.67
C PRO A 125 17.41 -13.47 20.36
#